data_AF-A0A946DRZ5-F1
#
_entry.id   AF-A0A946DRZ5-F1
#
_cell.length_a   1.000
_cell.length_b   1.000
_cell.length_c   1.000
_cell.angle_alpha   90.00
_cell.angle_beta   90.00
_cell.angle_gamma   90.00
#
_symmetry.space_group_name_H-M   'P 1'
#
loop_
_entity.id
_entity.type
_entity.pdbx_description
1 polymer ?
#
loop_
_entity_poly.entity_id
_entity_poly.type
_entity_poly.pdbx_seq_one_letter_code
_entity_poly.pdbx_strand_id
1 'polypeptide(L)'
;MRELKWQADETLAQAWNHTAAISAMLANTVRDKKQKGTPFVPADFNPVELARRRREKPITVPMTALRDVFIDGKLPENLKGRW
;
A
#
# COMPACT_ATOMS: atom_id res chain seq x y z
N MET A 1 -13.52 8.17 21.56
CA MET A 1 -13.53 7.16 20.47
C MET A 1 -12.28 7.17 19.58
N ARG A 2 -11.58 8.30 19.36
CA ARG A 2 -10.38 8.35 18.50
C ARG A 2 -9.13 7.71 19.13
N GLU A 3 -8.89 7.97 20.42
CA GLU A 3 -7.70 7.48 21.15
C GLU A 3 -7.60 5.95 21.16
N LEU A 4 -8.68 5.27 21.53
CA LEU A 4 -8.75 3.81 21.61
C LEU A 4 -8.50 3.14 20.26
N LYS A 5 -9.00 3.75 19.17
CA LYS A 5 -8.73 3.27 17.83
C LYS A 5 -7.24 3.34 17.51
N TRP A 6 -6.58 4.43 17.89
CA TRP A 6 -5.16 4.61 17.63
C TRP A 6 -4.32 3.56 18.37
N GLN A 7 -4.64 3.33 19.65
CA GLN A 7 -3.99 2.29 20.45
C GLN A 7 -4.26 0.88 19.89
N ALA A 8 -5.49 0.60 19.44
CA ALA A 8 -5.82 -0.66 18.80
C ALA A 8 -5.08 -0.86 17.47
N ASP A 9 -4.99 0.17 16.64
CA ASP A 9 -4.25 0.12 15.37
C ASP A 9 -2.75 -0.10 15.61
N GLU A 10 -2.17 0.52 16.65
CA GLU A 10 -0.76 0.38 17.00
C GLU A 10 -0.43 -1.02 17.56
N THR A 11 -1.23 -1.51 18.51
CA THR A 11 -1.05 -2.86 19.07
C THR A 11 -1.14 -3.94 18.00
N LEU A 12 -2.09 -3.80 17.07
CA LEU A 12 -2.22 -4.68 15.92
C LEU A 12 -1.00 -4.57 14.99
N ALA A 13 -0.51 -3.36 14.71
CA ALA A 13 0.70 -3.16 13.91
C ALA A 13 1.93 -3.82 14.55
N GLN A 14 2.11 -3.66 15.88
CA GLN A 14 3.22 -4.28 16.61
C GLN A 14 3.15 -5.82 16.58
N ALA A 15 1.97 -6.41 16.77
CA ALA A 15 1.79 -7.85 16.70
C ALA A 15 2.16 -8.39 15.31
N TRP A 16 1.72 -7.71 14.24
CA TRP A 16 2.03 -8.10 12.86
C TRP A 16 3.47 -7.86 12.46
N ASN A 17 4.19 -6.92 13.09
CA ASN A 17 5.60 -6.66 12.78
C ASN A 17 6.47 -7.91 13.03
N HIS A 18 6.26 -8.59 14.16
CA HIS A 18 7.03 -9.79 14.48
C HIS A 18 6.71 -10.95 13.52
N THR A 19 5.43 -11.23 13.29
CA THR A 19 4.98 -12.27 12.36
C THR A 19 5.50 -12.02 10.95
N ALA A 20 5.40 -10.78 10.47
CA ALA A 20 5.86 -10.40 9.15
C ALA A 20 7.38 -10.58 8.96
N ALA A 21 8.19 -10.31 10.00
CA ALA A 21 9.62 -10.53 9.96
C ALA A 21 9.98 -12.01 9.81
N ILE A 22 9.32 -12.88 10.59
CA ILE A 22 9.54 -14.33 10.51
C ILE A 22 9.07 -14.87 9.15
N SER A 23 7.88 -14.46 8.68
CA SER A 23 7.37 -14.86 7.37
C SER A 23 8.30 -14.44 6.23
N ALA A 24 8.84 -13.22 6.28
CA ALA A 24 9.81 -12.76 5.28
C ALA A 24 11.12 -13.55 5.31
N MET A 25 11.63 -13.88 6.50
CA MET A 25 12.81 -14.72 6.63
C MET A 25 12.58 -16.10 6.03
N LEU A 26 11.48 -16.77 6.41
CA LEU A 26 11.13 -18.09 5.91
C LEU A 26 10.91 -18.10 4.40
N ALA A 27 10.15 -17.13 3.88
CA ALA A 27 9.88 -16.99 2.46
C ALA A 27 11.15 -16.77 1.65
N ASN A 28 12.11 -16.00 2.17
CA ASN A 28 13.39 -15.79 1.51
C ASN A 28 14.29 -17.04 1.53
N THR A 29 14.19 -17.89 2.56
CA THR A 29 14.93 -19.16 2.62
C THR A 29 14.47 -20.14 1.53
N VAL A 30 13.16 -20.20 1.26
CA VAL A 30 12.59 -21.09 0.22
C VAL A 30 12.47 -20.44 -1.16
N ARG A 31 12.89 -19.17 -1.32
CA ARG A 31 12.73 -18.41 -2.56
C ARG A 31 13.68 -18.90 -3.65
N ASP A 32 13.11 -19.24 -4.81
CA ASP A 32 13.88 -19.37 -6.05
C ASP A 32 14.23 -17.97 -6.62
N LYS A 33 15.52 -17.66 -6.63
CA LYS A 33 16.06 -16.37 -7.11
C LYS A 33 15.82 -16.16 -8.61
N LYS A 34 15.63 -17.21 -9.40
CA LYS A 34 15.38 -17.10 -10.86
C LYS A 34 13.96 -16.63 -11.14
N GLN A 35 12.98 -17.16 -10.41
CA GLN A 35 11.57 -16.80 -10.59
C GLN A 35 11.21 -15.51 -9.87
N LYS A 36 11.80 -15.27 -8.69
CA LYS A 36 11.58 -14.06 -7.90
C LYS A 36 12.92 -13.38 -7.60
N GLY A 37 13.34 -12.47 -8.47
CA GLY A 37 14.61 -11.76 -8.34
C GLY A 37 14.71 -10.89 -7.08
N THR A 38 13.63 -10.23 -6.69
CA THR A 38 13.59 -9.37 -5.50
C THR A 38 13.31 -10.17 -4.21
N PRO A 39 14.09 -9.96 -3.13
CA PRO A 39 13.79 -10.55 -1.83
C PRO A 39 12.43 -10.10 -1.31
N PHE A 40 11.75 -10.96 -0.55
CA PHE A 40 10.56 -10.55 0.18
C PHE A 40 10.96 -9.66 1.36
N VAL A 41 10.19 -8.60 1.61
CA VAL A 41 10.37 -7.74 2.77
C VAL A 41 9.25 -7.96 3.79
N PRO A 42 9.46 -7.70 5.09
CA PRO A 42 8.41 -7.85 6.11
C PRO A 42 7.12 -7.11 5.74
N ALA A 43 7.24 -5.94 5.12
CA ALA A 43 6.11 -5.13 4.66
C ALA A 43 5.19 -5.85 3.64
N ASP A 44 5.66 -6.91 2.97
CA ASP A 44 4.83 -7.70 2.06
C ASP A 44 3.86 -8.64 2.81
N PHE A 45 4.15 -8.93 4.08
CA PHE A 45 3.36 -9.84 4.94
C PHE A 45 2.63 -9.13 6.07
N ASN A 46 2.80 -7.80 6.24
CA ASN A 46 2.09 -7.02 7.24
C ASN A 46 0.79 -6.44 6.65
N PRO A 47 -0.41 -6.83 7.14
CA PRO A 47 -1.69 -6.33 6.62
C PRO A 47 -1.89 -4.82 6.79
N VAL A 48 -1.37 -4.24 7.88
CA VAL A 48 -1.48 -2.80 8.18
C VAL A 48 -0.66 -2.02 7.16
N GLU A 49 0.56 -2.48 6.89
CA GLU A 49 1.46 -1.84 5.92
C GLU A 49 0.94 -1.98 4.49
N LEU A 50 0.35 -3.13 4.15
CA LEU A 50 -0.31 -3.32 2.85
C LEU A 50 -1.51 -2.37 2.68
N ALA A 51 -2.31 -2.18 3.73
CA ALA A 51 -3.42 -1.23 3.72
C ALA A 51 -2.95 0.23 3.64
N ARG A 52 -1.78 0.56 4.21
CA ARG A 52 -1.15 1.88 4.09
C ARG A 52 -0.68 2.13 2.66
N ARG A 53 0.09 1.21 2.06
CA ARG A 53 0.57 1.28 0.67
C ARG A 53 -0.57 1.41 -0.36
N ARG A 54 -1.72 0.76 -0.11
CA ARG A 54 -2.92 0.89 -0.97
C ARG A 54 -3.52 2.29 -0.94
N ARG A 55 -3.46 2.98 0.21
CA ARG A 55 -3.96 4.35 0.37
C ARG A 55 -3.02 5.38 -0.25
N GLU A 56 -1.72 5.17 -0.15
CA GLU A 56 -0.69 6.11 -0.61
C GLU A 56 -0.38 6.02 -2.10
N LYS A 57 -0.97 5.08 -2.85
CA LYS A 57 -0.66 4.88 -4.27
C LYS A 57 -1.00 6.17 -5.05
N PRO A 58 0.00 6.89 -5.59
CA PRO A 58 -0.23 8.16 -6.24
C PRO A 58 -1.10 7.96 -7.47
N ILE A 59 -2.03 8.89 -7.68
CA ILE A 59 -2.92 8.85 -8.85
C ILE A 59 -2.08 9.28 -10.05
N THR A 60 -1.83 8.35 -10.94
CA THR A 60 -1.20 8.63 -12.22
C THR A 60 -2.26 9.16 -13.19
N VAL A 61 -2.20 10.45 -13.49
CA VAL A 61 -3.00 11.10 -14.53
C VAL A 61 -2.11 11.47 -15.72
N PRO A 62 -2.61 11.40 -16.97
CA PRO A 62 -1.88 11.93 -18.11
C PRO A 62 -1.72 13.45 -17.97
N MET A 63 -0.64 14.02 -18.51
CA MET A 63 -0.39 15.47 -18.44
C MET A 63 -1.53 16.30 -19.05
N THR A 64 -2.25 15.74 -20.03
CA THR A 64 -3.44 16.34 -20.64
C THR A 64 -4.58 16.55 -19.64
N ALA A 65 -4.63 15.81 -18.54
CA ALA A 65 -5.68 15.95 -17.52
C ALA A 65 -5.70 17.33 -16.86
N LEU A 66 -4.56 18.03 -16.79
CA LEU A 66 -4.53 19.42 -16.31
C LEU A 66 -5.30 20.33 -17.26
N ARG A 67 -5.11 20.17 -18.58
CA ARG A 67 -5.90 20.90 -19.58
C ARG A 67 -7.38 20.51 -19.48
N ASP A 68 -7.68 19.21 -19.42
CA ASP A 68 -9.07 18.73 -19.43
C ASP A 68 -9.86 19.25 -18.22
N VAL A 69 -9.23 19.31 -17.03
CA VAL A 69 -9.87 19.81 -15.80
C VAL A 69 -9.97 21.34 -15.79
N PHE A 70 -8.90 22.04 -16.13
CA PHE A 70 -8.83 23.50 -15.99
C PHE A 70 -9.38 24.28 -17.18
N ILE A 71 -9.41 23.69 -18.38
CA ILE A 71 -9.93 24.33 -19.60
C ILE A 71 -11.29 23.74 -19.96
N ASP A 72 -11.37 22.41 -20.09
CA ASP A 72 -12.55 21.74 -20.64
C ASP A 72 -13.59 21.33 -19.56
N GLY A 73 -13.26 21.51 -18.27
CA GLY A 73 -14.11 21.15 -17.14
C GLY A 73 -14.42 19.65 -17.01
N LYS A 74 -13.66 18.78 -17.70
CA LYS A 74 -13.88 17.33 -17.72
C LYS A 74 -12.92 16.65 -16.77
N LEU A 75 -13.49 15.94 -15.78
CA LEU A 75 -12.70 15.07 -14.91
C LEU A 75 -12.21 13.84 -15.69
N PRO A 76 -10.91 13.49 -15.59
CA PRO A 76 -10.40 12.27 -16.20
C PRO A 76 -11.07 11.05 -15.56
N GLU A 77 -11.26 10.00 -16.36
CA GLU A 77 -12.10 8.84 -16.01
C GLU A 77 -11.67 8.16 -14.71
N ASN A 78 -10.37 8.16 -14.42
CA ASN A 78 -9.79 7.59 -13.21
C ASN A 78 -10.04 8.40 -11.92
N LEU A 79 -10.63 9.60 -12.02
CA LEU A 79 -11.04 10.45 -10.89
C LEU A 79 -12.56 10.50 -10.68
N LYS A 80 -13.37 9.92 -11.58
CA LYS A 80 -14.83 9.89 -11.43
C LYS A 80 -15.24 8.92 -10.31
N GLY A 81 -16.01 9.39 -9.33
CA GLY A 81 -16.59 8.56 -8.26
C GLY A 81 -15.76 8.40 -6.98
N ARG A 82 -14.75 9.25 -6.75
CA ARG A 82 -13.92 9.24 -5.52
C ARG A 82 -14.19 10.40 -4.54
N TRP A 83 -15.38 11.00 -4.61
CA TRP A 83 -15.80 12.10 -3.72
C TRP A 83 -16.76 11.60 -2.64
#